data_AF-A0A968NN64-F1
#
_entry.id   AF-A0A968NN64-F1
#
_cell.length_a   1.000
_cell.length_b   1.000
_cell.length_c   1.000
_cell.angle_alpha   90.00
_cell.angle_beta   90.00
_cell.angle_gamma   90.00
#
_symmetry.space_group_name_H-M   'P 1'
#
loop_
_entity.id
_entity.type
_entity.pdbx_description
1 polymer ?
#
loop_
_entity_poly.entity_id
_entity_poly.type
_entity_poly.pdbx_seq_one_letter_code
_entity_poly.pdbx_strand_id
1 'polypeptide(L)'
;MPSDQEIRTWNMLSHLSALAGLAFPFGNIVGPLLVWQIKKNEIPSVEQHGKDAVNFQLTASILLVAATVAAFFLMFVMIGVLLIPVIALGGLATIGLSVYAGIQANNGVEFRYPINFNLIK
;
A
#
# COMPACT_ATOMS: atom_id res chain seq x y z
N MET A 1 -1.05 -23.64 16.85
CA MET A 1 -0.26 -22.46 16.45
C MET A 1 -0.16 -22.48 14.93
N PRO A 2 -0.28 -21.34 14.24
CA PRO A 2 -0.10 -21.25 12.79
C PRO A 2 1.26 -21.80 12.36
N SER A 3 1.34 -22.43 11.19
CA SER A 3 2.62 -22.89 10.64
C SER A 3 3.47 -21.71 10.16
N ASP A 4 4.80 -21.86 10.10
CA ASP A 4 5.68 -20.81 9.56
C ASP A 4 5.31 -20.39 8.14
N GLN A 5 4.88 -21.35 7.31
CA GLN A 5 4.41 -21.09 5.95
C GLN A 5 3.12 -20.27 5.94
N GLU A 6 2.18 -20.57 6.84
CA GLU A 6 0.94 -19.80 7.00
C GLU A 6 1.25 -18.37 7.44
N ILE A 7 2.14 -18.19 8.43
CA ILE A 7 2.58 -16.86 8.90
C ILE A 7 3.16 -16.04 7.76
N ARG A 8 4.11 -16.61 7.00
CA ARG A 8 4.74 -15.94 5.84
C ARG A 8 3.71 -15.56 4.78
N THR A 9 2.75 -16.44 4.51
CA THR A 9 1.69 -16.21 3.54
C THR A 9 0.81 -15.02 3.96
N TRP A 10 0.39 -14.95 5.21
CA TRP A 10 -0.47 -13.86 5.68
C TRP A 10 0.27 -12.52 5.81
N ASN A 11 1.55 -12.54 6.20
CA ASN A 11 2.38 -11.33 6.17
C ASN A 11 2.56 -10.82 4.73
N MET A 12 2.82 -11.70 3.77
CA MET A 12 2.93 -11.35 2.35
C MET A 12 1.59 -10.80 1.79
N LEU A 13 0.47 -11.47 2.10
CA LEU A 13 -0.88 -11.04 1.68
C LEU A 13 -1.26 -9.68 2.25
N SER A 14 -0.74 -9.31 3.42
CA SER A 14 -0.97 -7.97 4.00
C SER A 14 -0.54 -6.86 3.03
N HIS A 15 0.54 -7.07 2.27
CA HIS A 15 1.02 -6.12 1.27
C HIS A 15 0.43 -6.37 -0.12
N LEU A 16 0.39 -7.63 -0.58
CA LEU A 16 -0.02 -7.95 -1.96
C LEU A 16 -1.52 -7.77 -2.20
N SER A 17 -2.35 -7.85 -1.16
CA SER A 17 -3.78 -7.55 -1.28
C SER A 17 -4.05 -6.11 -1.75
N ALA A 18 -3.09 -5.19 -1.61
CA ALA A 18 -3.18 -3.85 -2.18
C ALA A 18 -3.30 -3.85 -3.72
N LEU A 19 -2.84 -4.91 -4.39
CA LEU A 19 -2.98 -5.03 -5.84
C LEU A 19 -4.44 -5.20 -6.29
N ALA A 20 -5.36 -5.50 -5.38
CA ALA A 20 -6.80 -5.49 -5.67
C ALA A 20 -7.27 -4.11 -6.18
N GLY A 21 -6.55 -3.03 -5.87
CA GLY A 21 -6.80 -1.69 -6.40
C GLY A 21 -6.67 -1.56 -7.92
N LEU A 22 -6.00 -2.51 -8.59
CA LEU A 22 -5.91 -2.57 -10.05
C LEU A 22 -7.21 -3.06 -10.70
N ALA A 23 -8.00 -3.84 -9.98
CA ALA A 23 -9.24 -4.42 -10.47
C ALA A 23 -10.49 -3.68 -9.95
N PHE A 24 -10.42 -3.16 -8.72
CA PHE A 24 -11.56 -2.54 -8.04
C PHE A 24 -11.18 -1.19 -7.44
N PRO A 25 -12.06 -0.18 -7.53
CA PRO A 25 -11.83 1.11 -6.88
C PRO A 25 -11.66 0.92 -5.37
N PHE A 26 -10.69 1.62 -4.78
CA PHE A 26 -10.29 1.52 -3.36
C PHE A 26 -9.79 0.14 -2.91
N GLY A 27 -9.67 -0.84 -3.81
CA GLY A 27 -9.17 -2.18 -3.49
C GLY A 27 -7.77 -2.16 -2.89
N ASN A 28 -6.97 -1.14 -3.17
CA ASN A 28 -5.63 -0.98 -2.62
C ASN A 28 -5.61 -0.71 -1.11
N ILE A 29 -6.68 -0.12 -0.56
CA ILE A 29 -6.84 0.12 0.87
C ILE A 29 -7.63 -1.02 1.50
N VAL A 30 -8.73 -1.42 0.85
CA VAL A 30 -9.65 -2.44 1.36
C VAL A 30 -8.97 -3.80 1.46
N GLY A 31 -8.15 -4.19 0.48
CA GLY A 31 -7.43 -5.48 0.50
C GLY A 31 -6.57 -5.66 1.76
N PRO A 32 -5.58 -4.78 2.00
CA PRO A 32 -4.73 -4.85 3.19
C PRO A 32 -5.52 -4.74 4.49
N LEU A 33 -6.55 -3.89 4.51
CA LEU A 33 -7.41 -3.73 5.68
C LEU A 33 -8.15 -5.03 6.02
N LEU A 34 -8.71 -5.72 5.03
CA LEU A 34 -9.37 -7.00 5.24
C LEU A 34 -8.39 -8.05 5.75
N VAL A 35 -7.22 -8.18 5.11
CA VAL A 35 -6.18 -9.13 5.55
C VAL A 35 -5.79 -8.87 7.00
N TRP A 36 -5.54 -7.60 7.33
CA TRP A 36 -5.19 -7.17 8.67
C TRP A 36 -6.29 -7.54 9.69
N GLN A 37 -7.55 -7.18 9.42
CA GLN A 37 -8.65 -7.48 10.36
C GLN A 37 -8.92 -8.98 10.54
N ILE A 38 -8.74 -9.79 9.50
CA ILE A 38 -9.00 -11.23 9.56
C ILE A 38 -7.96 -11.94 10.43
N LYS A 39 -6.68 -11.58 10.33
CA LYS A 39 -5.59 -12.38 10.93
C LYS A 39 -4.82 -11.73 12.07
N LYS A 40 -4.99 -10.43 12.36
CA LYS A 40 -4.26 -9.74 13.43
C LYS A 40 -4.35 -10.39 14.81
N ASN A 41 -5.49 -11.01 15.14
CA ASN A 41 -5.70 -11.64 16.46
C ASN A 41 -5.11 -13.05 16.55
N GLU A 42 -4.80 -13.68 15.41
CA GLU A 42 -4.28 -15.05 15.33
C GLU A 42 -2.78 -15.10 15.04
N ILE A 43 -2.28 -14.15 14.22
CA ILE A 43 -0.89 -14.07 13.78
C ILE A 43 -0.34 -12.69 14.18
N PRO A 44 0.44 -12.59 15.27
CA PRO A 44 0.92 -11.30 15.79
C PRO A 44 1.69 -10.45 14.78
N SER A 45 2.45 -11.06 13.87
CA SER A 45 3.18 -10.32 12.83
C SER A 45 2.26 -9.64 11.80
N VAL A 46 1.04 -10.15 11.60
CA VAL A 46 0.04 -9.54 10.71
C VAL A 46 -0.45 -8.22 11.27
N GLU A 47 -0.43 -8.02 12.59
CA GLU A 47 -0.75 -6.71 13.19
C GLU A 47 0.19 -5.62 12.64
N GLN A 48 1.50 -5.91 12.58
CA GLN A 48 2.48 -4.95 12.07
C GLN A 48 2.41 -4.83 10.55
N HIS A 49 2.51 -5.94 9.81
CA HIS A 49 2.50 -5.93 8.34
C HIS A 49 1.19 -5.35 7.76
N GLY A 50 0.05 -5.72 8.35
CA GLY A 50 -1.27 -5.24 7.96
C GLY A 50 -1.43 -3.75 8.19
N LYS A 51 -1.08 -3.25 9.39
CA LYS A 51 -1.10 -1.80 9.67
C LYS A 51 -0.19 -1.03 8.74
N ASP A 52 1.05 -1.49 8.54
CA ASP A 52 2.02 -0.80 7.70
C ASP A 52 1.54 -0.72 6.25
N ALA A 53 0.97 -1.81 5.72
CA ALA A 53 0.39 -1.83 4.39
C ALA A 53 -0.80 -0.88 4.25
N VAL A 54 -1.74 -0.86 5.22
CA VAL A 54 -2.89 0.06 5.18
C VAL A 54 -2.45 1.52 5.28
N ASN A 55 -1.56 1.85 6.22
CA ASN A 55 -1.03 3.20 6.39
C ASN A 55 -0.30 3.68 5.14
N PHE A 56 0.48 2.79 4.50
CA PHE A 56 1.18 3.12 3.26
C PHE A 56 0.19 3.40 2.13
N GLN A 57 -0.82 2.56 1.97
CA GLN A 57 -1.82 2.71 0.90
C GLN A 57 -2.66 3.97 1.10
N LEU A 58 -3.05 4.29 2.33
CA LEU A 58 -3.68 5.58 2.65
C LEU A 58 -2.77 6.76 2.34
N THR A 59 -1.51 6.70 2.78
CA THR A 59 -0.51 7.75 2.52
C THR A 59 -0.31 7.99 1.03
N ALA A 60 -0.08 6.92 0.26
CA ALA A 60 0.12 6.99 -1.18
C ALA A 60 -1.14 7.49 -1.90
N SER A 61 -2.33 7.00 -1.52
CA SER A 61 -3.60 7.47 -2.10
C SER A 61 -3.83 8.96 -1.83
N ILE A 62 -3.57 9.45 -0.62
CA ILE A 62 -3.70 10.89 -0.30
C ILE A 62 -2.73 11.72 -1.16
N LEU A 63 -1.47 11.31 -1.26
CA LEU A 63 -0.47 12.02 -2.06
C LEU A 63 -0.81 12.03 -3.56
N LEU A 64 -1.24 10.90 -4.11
CA LEU A 64 -1.62 10.79 -5.52
C LEU A 64 -2.88 11.60 -5.85
N VAL A 65 -3.89 11.58 -4.97
CA VAL A 65 -5.10 12.40 -5.12
C VAL A 65 -4.74 13.88 -5.04
N ALA A 66 -3.95 14.30 -4.05
CA ALA A 66 -3.51 15.69 -3.92
C ALA A 66 -2.72 16.17 -5.15
N ALA A 67 -1.79 15.34 -5.65
CA ALA A 67 -1.03 15.64 -6.86
C ALA A 67 -1.93 15.74 -8.10
N THR A 68 -2.94 14.87 -8.21
CA THR A 68 -3.91 14.88 -9.33
C THR A 68 -4.77 16.14 -9.29
N VAL A 69 -5.27 16.54 -8.12
CA VAL A 69 -6.03 17.78 -7.94
C VAL A 69 -5.16 19.00 -8.26
N ALA A 70 -3.92 19.03 -7.79
CA ALA A 70 -2.98 20.11 -8.11
C ALA A 70 -2.69 20.19 -9.63
N ALA A 71 -2.46 19.04 -10.28
CA ALA A 71 -2.26 18.97 -11.72
C ALA A 71 -3.47 19.51 -12.49
N PHE A 72 -4.69 19.16 -12.08
CA PHE A 72 -5.92 19.65 -12.68
C PHE A 72 -6.00 21.19 -12.68
N PHE A 73 -5.77 21.84 -11.53
CA PHE A 73 -5.77 23.30 -11.45
C PHE A 73 -4.59 23.94 -12.21
N LEU A 74 -3.43 23.29 -12.25
CA LEU A 74 -2.27 23.79 -13.00
C LEU A 74 -2.42 23.62 -14.52
N MET A 75 -3.42 22.88 -15.00
CA MET A 75 -3.68 22.79 -16.44
C MET A 75 -4.08 24.13 -17.05
N PHE A 76 -4.71 25.03 -16.28
CA PHE A 76 -5.10 26.37 -16.77
C PHE A 76 -3.90 27.26 -17.16
N VAL A 77 -2.70 26.91 -16.71
CA VAL A 77 -1.43 27.58 -17.06
C VAL A 77 -0.46 26.65 -17.80
N MET A 78 -0.97 25.54 -18.37
CA MET A 78 -0.23 24.51 -19.12
C MET A 78 0.84 23.73 -18.32
N ILE A 79 1.11 24.08 -17.07
CA ILE A 79 2.08 23.40 -16.19
C ILE A 79 1.56 22.04 -15.72
N GLY A 80 0.23 21.89 -15.58
CA GLY A 80 -0.39 20.66 -15.06
C GLY A 80 -0.03 19.39 -15.86
N VAL A 81 0.22 19.53 -17.17
CA VAL A 81 0.62 18.41 -18.03
C VAL A 81 1.96 17.82 -17.60
N LEU A 82 2.88 18.63 -17.09
CA LEU A 82 4.20 18.19 -16.62
C LEU A 82 4.13 17.32 -15.37
N LEU A 83 3.03 17.38 -14.61
CA LEU A 83 2.83 16.57 -13.41
C LEU A 83 2.29 15.17 -13.72
N ILE A 84 1.71 14.95 -14.91
CA ILE A 84 1.14 13.64 -15.30
C ILE A 84 2.18 12.52 -15.24
N PRO A 85 3.39 12.66 -15.81
CA PRO A 85 4.42 11.62 -15.71
C PRO A 85 4.84 11.35 -14.26
N VAL A 86 4.90 12.38 -13.41
CA VAL A 86 5.28 12.26 -12.00
C VAL A 86 4.22 11.47 -11.23
N ILE A 87 2.94 11.75 -11.46
CA ILE A 87 1.81 11.02 -10.86
C ILE A 87 1.83 9.55 -11.30
N ALA A 88 2.03 9.29 -12.59
CA ALA A 88 2.12 7.93 -13.13
C ALA A 88 3.27 7.14 -12.50
N LEU A 89 4.46 7.75 -12.38
CA LEU A 89 5.61 7.14 -11.70
C LEU A 89 5.33 6.88 -10.21
N GLY A 90 4.63 7.80 -9.52
CA GLY A 90 4.21 7.60 -8.13
C GLY A 90 3.26 6.40 -7.97
N GLY A 91 2.31 6.23 -8.89
CA GLY A 91 1.42 5.07 -8.93
C GLY A 91 2.18 3.76 -9.14
N LEU A 92 3.10 3.72 -10.10
CA LEU A 92 3.97 2.57 -10.35
C LEU A 92 4.88 2.24 -9.16
N ALA A 93 5.45 3.26 -8.51
CA ALA A 93 6.25 3.10 -7.30
C ALA A 93 5.41 2.50 -6.16
N THR A 94 4.15 2.90 -6.01
CA THR A 94 3.23 2.35 -5.00
C THR A 94 2.99 0.86 -5.21
N ILE A 95 2.78 0.43 -6.45
CA ILE A 95 2.64 -0.98 -6.83
C ILE A 95 3.95 -1.74 -6.55
N GLY A 96 5.07 -1.23 -7.05
CA GLY A 96 6.38 -1.85 -6.89
C GLY A 96 6.80 -2.03 -5.44
N LEU A 97 6.58 -1.01 -4.60
CA LEU A 97 6.86 -1.07 -3.16
C LEU A 97 5.96 -2.09 -2.45
N SER A 98 4.69 -2.22 -2.86
CA SER A 98 3.79 -3.23 -2.27
C SER A 98 4.22 -4.65 -2.62
N VAL A 99 4.66 -4.87 -3.86
CA VAL A 99 5.22 -6.16 -4.28
C VAL A 99 6.51 -6.47 -3.53
N TYR A 100 7.43 -5.50 -3.47
CA TYR A 100 8.70 -5.66 -2.75
C TYR A 100 8.48 -5.94 -1.27
N ALA A 101 7.57 -5.22 -0.60
CA ALA A 101 7.18 -5.48 0.77
C ALA A 101 6.63 -6.90 0.97
N GLY A 102 5.78 -7.37 0.04
CA GLY A 102 5.27 -8.75 0.04
C GLY A 102 6.37 -9.80 -0.08
N ILE A 103 7.37 -9.58 -0.95
CA ILE A 103 8.53 -10.47 -1.11
C ILE A 103 9.35 -10.51 0.20
N GLN A 104 9.62 -9.35 0.80
CA GLN A 104 10.36 -9.26 2.06
C GLN A 104 9.61 -9.97 3.20
N ALA A 105 8.29 -9.76 3.29
CA ALA A 105 7.43 -10.42 4.26
C ALA A 105 7.43 -11.95 4.10
N ASN A 106 7.43 -12.45 2.86
CA ASN A 106 7.58 -13.88 2.59
C ASN A 106 8.95 -14.43 3.03
N ASN A 107 10.01 -13.63 2.89
CA ASN A 107 11.35 -13.94 3.39
C ASN A 107 11.45 -13.85 4.92
N GLY A 108 10.41 -13.38 5.61
CA GLY A 108 10.38 -13.22 7.07
C GLY A 108 11.05 -11.93 7.53
N VAL A 109 11.16 -10.94 6.65
CA VAL A 109 11.75 -9.64 6.91
C VAL A 109 10.66 -8.57 6.96
N GLU A 110 10.66 -7.76 8.02
CA GLU A 110 9.81 -6.58 8.10
C GLU A 110 10.29 -5.50 7.13
N PHE A 111 9.40 -5.05 6.24
CA PHE A 111 9.71 -3.99 5.29
C PHE A 111 9.12 -2.67 5.77
N ARG A 112 9.98 -1.63 5.85
CA ARG A 112 9.55 -0.27 6.15
C ARG A 112 9.40 0.51 4.85
N TYR A 113 8.18 0.94 4.56
CA TYR A 113 7.90 1.80 3.43
C TYR A 113 8.65 3.15 3.55
N PRO A 114 9.25 3.66 2.46
CA PRO A 114 10.02 4.91 2.50
C PRO A 114 9.21 6.13 2.96
N ILE A 115 7.93 6.18 2.59
CA ILE A 115 6.99 7.23 2.97
C ILE A 115 5.75 6.52 3.52
N ASN A 116 5.56 6.59 4.84
CA ASN A 116 4.43 5.96 5.51
C ASN A 116 4.02 6.81 6.72
N PHE A 117 2.85 7.45 6.65
CA PHE A 117 2.32 8.18 7.78
C PHE A 117 1.50 7.23 8.66
N ASN A 118 1.74 7.28 9.97
CA ASN A 118 1.02 6.48 10.96
C ASN A 118 -0.39 7.06 11.20
N LEU A 119 -1.28 6.86 10.23
CA LEU A 119 -2.65 7.35 10.24
C LEU A 119 -3.53 6.50 11.16
N ILE A 120 -3.30 5.19 11.17
CA ILE A 120 -3.93 4.22 12.07
C ILE A 120 -2.89 3.78 13.11
N LYS A 121 -3.29 3.79 14.39
CA LYS A 121 -2.47 3.41 15.55
C LYS A 121 -2.75 1.99 16.00
#